data_AF-A0A923IG53-F1
#
_entry.id   AF-A0A923IG53-F1
#
_cell.length_a   1.000
_cell.length_b   1.000
_cell.length_c   1.000
_cell.angle_alpha   90.00
_cell.angle_beta   90.00
_cell.angle_gamma   90.00
#
_symmetry.space_group_name_H-M   'P 1'
#
loop_
_entity.id
_entity.type
_entity.pdbx_description
1 polymer ?
#
loop_
_entity_poly.entity_id
_entity_poly.type
_entity_poly.pdbx_seq_one_letter_code
_entity_poly.pdbx_strand_id
1 'polypeptide(L)'
;TRTFSHGCIRIAKPIDLAEYLLKNENGWDHNKILAEIGKGKRQILKLSRPIDVHILYLTAWTDVQGDVQFRNDIYEGDETLLHALSEKPRTLYPDEIRKPKENPGQHGCKTTVIPLPPLTEIVSE
;
A
#
# COMPACT_ATOMS: atom_id res chain seq x y z
N THR A 1 -1.47 16.67 16.91
CA THR A 1 -1.08 15.59 15.98
C THR A 1 -1.08 14.25 16.72
N ARG A 2 -1.52 13.15 16.10
CA ARG A 2 -1.63 11.81 16.74
C ARG A 2 -0.33 11.00 16.65
N THR A 3 0.79 11.67 16.32
CA THR A 3 2.12 11.10 16.08
C THR A 3 2.89 10.79 17.38
N PHE A 4 2.23 10.89 18.54
CA PHE A 4 2.84 10.56 19.83
C PHE A 4 2.65 9.08 20.16
N SER A 5 3.57 8.24 19.72
CA SER A 5 3.75 6.90 20.27
C SER A 5 5.22 6.51 20.22
N HIS A 6 5.65 5.59 21.09
CA HIS A 6 6.99 5.00 21.06
C HIS A 6 7.12 3.93 19.95
N GLY A 7 6.33 4.04 18.86
CA GLY A 7 6.33 3.11 17.72
C GLY A 7 5.10 2.18 17.62
N CYS A 8 4.27 2.07 18.66
CA CYS A 8 3.05 1.26 18.58
C CYS A 8 1.86 2.03 17.98
N ILE A 9 1.06 1.37 17.13
CA ILE A 9 -0.20 1.92 16.61
C ILE A 9 -1.31 1.69 17.66
N ARG A 10 -1.91 2.78 18.16
CA ARG A 10 -3.04 2.73 19.10
C ARG A 10 -4.36 2.91 18.37
N ILE A 11 -5.33 2.05 18.65
CA ILE A 11 -6.65 2.06 18.01
C ILE A 11 -7.67 2.68 18.97
N ALA A 12 -8.58 3.52 18.44
CA ALA A 12 -9.56 4.21 19.27
C ALA A 12 -10.61 3.25 19.86
N LYS A 13 -10.98 2.21 19.11
CA LYS A 13 -11.97 1.20 19.49
C LYS A 13 -11.38 -0.22 19.44
N PRO A 14 -10.52 -0.58 20.42
CA PRO A 14 -9.85 -1.88 20.41
C PRO A 14 -10.81 -3.06 20.65
N ILE A 15 -11.93 -2.85 21.34
CA ILE A 15 -12.93 -3.90 21.63
C ILE A 15 -13.71 -4.24 20.35
N ASP A 16 -14.21 -3.24 19.63
CA ASP A 16 -14.87 -3.42 18.33
C ASP A 16 -13.96 -4.16 17.33
N LEU A 17 -12.67 -3.86 17.32
CA LEU A 17 -11.71 -4.59 16.50
C LEU A 17 -11.55 -6.04 16.95
N ALA A 18 -11.46 -6.30 18.26
CA ALA A 18 -11.37 -7.67 18.77
C ALA A 18 -12.61 -8.50 18.38
N GLU A 19 -13.81 -7.93 18.47
CA GLU A 19 -15.04 -8.58 18.01
C GLU A 19 -15.02 -8.87 16.51
N TYR A 20 -14.59 -7.90 15.70
CA TYR A 20 -14.47 -8.10 14.25
C TYR A 20 -13.52 -9.26 13.92
N LEU A 21 -12.36 -9.33 14.58
CA LEU A 21 -11.35 -10.36 14.35
C LEU A 21 -11.81 -11.74 14.85
N LEU A 22 -12.53 -11.81 15.96
CA LEU A 22 -12.96 -13.07 16.59
C LEU A 22 -14.33 -13.58 16.11
N LYS A 23 -15.03 -12.84 15.24
CA LYS A 23 -16.37 -13.18 14.75
C LYS A 23 -16.51 -14.62 14.21
N ASN A 24 -15.45 -15.13 13.59
CA ASN A 24 -15.43 -16.48 13.00
C ASN A 24 -14.77 -17.53 13.92
N GLU A 25 -14.30 -17.13 15.11
CA GLU A 25 -13.72 -18.02 16.09
C GLU A 25 -14.84 -18.60 16.97
N ASN A 26 -14.92 -19.93 17.02
CA ASN A 26 -16.07 -20.57 17.64
C ASN A 26 -16.17 -20.23 19.13
N GLY A 27 -17.35 -19.75 19.53
CA GLY A 27 -17.63 -19.42 20.93
C GLY A 27 -17.01 -18.11 21.44
N TRP A 28 -16.64 -17.16 20.56
CA TRP A 28 -16.32 -15.79 20.96
C TRP A 28 -17.45 -14.83 20.56
N ASP A 29 -18.04 -14.18 21.56
CA ASP A 29 -19.01 -13.09 21.39
C ASP A 29 -18.60 -11.86 22.23
N HIS A 30 -19.32 -10.75 22.05
CA HIS A 30 -19.06 -9.49 22.76
C HIS A 30 -19.00 -9.68 24.28
N ASN A 31 -19.98 -10.37 24.86
CA ASN A 31 -20.09 -10.56 26.31
C ASN A 31 -18.92 -11.37 26.86
N LYS A 32 -18.52 -12.42 26.15
CA LYS A 32 -17.38 -13.25 26.53
C LYS A 32 -16.08 -12.45 26.43
N ILE A 33 -15.90 -11.64 25.38
CA ILE A 33 -14.71 -10.78 25.25
C ILE A 33 -14.60 -9.85 26.46
N LEU A 34 -15.69 -9.14 26.82
CA LEU A 34 -15.70 -8.27 27.99
C LEU A 34 -15.48 -9.02 29.30
N ALA A 35 -16.07 -10.21 29.45
CA ALA A 35 -15.88 -11.05 30.62
C ALA A 35 -14.42 -11.49 30.79
N GLU A 36 -13.75 -11.91 29.70
CA GLU A 36 -12.34 -12.30 29.74
C GLU A 36 -11.42 -11.10 30.03
N ILE A 37 -11.70 -9.92 29.44
CA ILE A 37 -10.98 -8.69 29.77
C ILE A 37 -11.15 -8.34 31.26
N GLY A 38 -12.37 -8.48 31.79
CA GLY A 38 -12.69 -8.20 33.20
C GLY A 38 -11.95 -9.08 34.20
N LYS A 39 -11.47 -10.27 33.79
CA LYS A 39 -10.63 -11.13 34.64
C LYS A 39 -9.22 -10.56 34.86
N GLY A 40 -8.78 -9.59 34.05
CA GLY A 40 -7.46 -8.96 34.15
C GLY A 40 -6.28 -9.88 33.88
N LYS A 41 -6.52 -11.09 33.34
CA LYS A 41 -5.48 -12.07 33.02
C LYS A 41 -5.12 -11.99 31.54
N ARG A 42 -3.83 -11.98 31.23
CA ARG A 42 -3.34 -12.01 29.85
C ARG A 42 -3.68 -13.35 29.19
N GLN A 43 -4.35 -13.29 28.04
CA GLN A 43 -4.65 -14.42 27.19
C GLN A 43 -4.16 -14.16 25.77
N ILE A 44 -3.66 -15.19 25.08
CA ILE A 44 -3.28 -15.14 23.67
C ILE A 44 -4.28 -15.99 22.89
N LEU A 45 -4.91 -15.39 21.89
CA LEU A 45 -5.80 -16.07 20.96
C LEU A 45 -5.12 -16.14 19.61
N LYS A 46 -4.98 -17.35 19.08
CA LYS A 46 -4.50 -17.57 17.72
C LYS A 46 -5.72 -17.65 16.81
N LEU A 47 -5.76 -16.78 15.80
CA LEU A 47 -6.80 -16.82 14.78
C LEU A 47 -6.62 -18.06 13.90
N SER A 48 -7.74 -18.69 13.55
CA SER A 48 -7.80 -19.83 12.64
C SER A 48 -7.27 -19.47 11.24
N ARG A 49 -7.62 -18.27 10.77
CA ARG A 49 -7.14 -17.70 9.51
C ARG A 49 -6.17 -16.55 9.80
N PRO A 50 -4.94 -16.58 9.24
CA PRO A 50 -4.04 -15.42 9.26
C PRO A 50 -4.67 -14.22 8.54
N ILE A 51 -4.44 -13.02 9.10
CA ILE A 51 -4.90 -11.76 8.51
C ILE A 51 -3.66 -10.94 8.16
N ASP A 52 -3.57 -10.54 6.90
CA ASP A 52 -2.48 -9.71 6.42
C ASP A 52 -2.65 -8.27 6.92
N VAL A 53 -1.55 -7.69 7.40
CA VAL A 53 -1.53 -6.31 7.90
C VAL A 53 -0.55 -5.51 7.07
N HIS A 54 -1.08 -4.59 6.28
CA HIS A 54 -0.29 -3.65 5.49
C HIS A 54 -0.29 -2.28 6.14
N ILE A 55 0.90 -1.74 6.40
CA ILE A 55 1.07 -0.39 6.93
C ILE A 55 1.62 0.45 5.79
N LEU A 56 0.78 1.33 5.25
CA LEU A 56 1.13 2.22 4.15
C LEU A 56 1.23 3.66 4.68
N TYR A 57 2.25 4.37 4.22
CA TYR A 57 2.39 5.80 4.44
C TYR A 57 2.09 6.52 3.14
N LEU A 58 0.90 7.13 3.05
CA LEU A 58 0.42 7.84 1.87
C LEU A 58 0.11 9.28 2.26
N THR A 59 0.78 10.22 1.59
CA THR A 59 0.57 11.67 1.72
C THR A 59 -0.50 12.17 0.74
N ALA A 60 -0.79 11.39 -0.31
CA ALA A 60 -1.92 11.59 -1.22
C ALA A 60 -2.59 10.26 -1.61
N TRP A 61 -3.92 10.26 -1.74
CA TRP A 61 -4.70 9.14 -2.29
C TRP A 61 -6.03 9.62 -2.86
N THR A 62 -6.69 8.77 -3.64
CA THR A 62 -8.05 9.03 -4.15
C THR A 62 -9.06 8.28 -3.29
N ASP A 63 -10.14 8.95 -2.88
CA ASP A 63 -11.22 8.28 -2.15
C ASP A 63 -12.18 7.52 -3.09
N VAL A 64 -13.20 6.90 -2.50
CA VAL A 64 -14.18 6.10 -3.24
C VAL A 64 -15.04 6.90 -4.22
N GLN A 65 -15.09 8.23 -4.10
CA GLN A 65 -15.82 9.12 -5.02
C GLN A 65 -14.94 9.66 -6.15
N GLY A 66 -13.63 9.36 -6.12
CA GLY A 66 -12.68 9.87 -7.10
C GLY A 66 -12.01 11.19 -6.70
N ASP A 67 -12.31 11.72 -5.51
CA ASP A 67 -11.70 12.96 -5.05
C ASP A 67 -10.31 12.71 -4.45
N VAL A 68 -9.37 13.60 -4.80
CA VAL A 68 -7.99 13.51 -4.30
C VAL A 68 -7.89 14.09 -2.89
N GLN A 69 -7.34 13.28 -2.00
CA GLN A 69 -7.14 13.60 -0.59
C GLN A 69 -5.64 13.79 -0.32
N PHE A 70 -5.29 14.85 0.40
CA PHE A 70 -3.92 15.14 0.82
C PHE A 70 -3.80 15.13 2.35
N ARG A 71 -2.63 14.73 2.86
CA ARG A 71 -2.27 14.78 4.29
C ARG A 71 -0.86 15.30 4.46
N ASN A 72 -0.59 15.84 5.64
CA ASN A 72 0.72 16.39 5.96
C ASN A 72 1.80 15.29 5.94
N ASP A 73 2.90 15.57 5.25
CA ASP A 73 4.10 14.74 5.23
C ASP A 73 4.93 14.91 6.51
N ILE A 74 4.44 14.32 7.60
CA ILE A 74 5.04 14.42 8.94
C ILE A 74 6.42 13.73 9.01
N TYR A 75 6.74 12.80 8.11
CA TYR A 75 8.03 12.12 8.07
C TYR A 75 8.96 12.65 6.97
N GLU A 76 8.57 13.73 6.27
CA GLU A 76 9.37 14.41 5.25
C GLU A 76 9.84 13.46 4.13
N GLY A 77 9.02 12.46 3.82
CA GLY A 77 9.31 11.46 2.80
C GLY A 77 9.10 11.98 1.37
N ASP A 78 8.23 12.96 1.18
CA ASP A 78 7.84 13.45 -0.14
C ASP A 78 9.01 14.17 -0.83
N GLU A 79 9.83 14.93 -0.11
CA GLU A 79 11.00 15.60 -0.69
C GLU A 79 12.00 14.58 -1.25
N THR A 80 12.30 13.54 -0.46
CA THR A 80 13.19 12.45 -0.87
C THR A 80 12.61 11.70 -2.08
N LEU A 81 11.31 11.42 -2.07
CA LEU A 81 10.61 10.76 -3.16
C LEU A 81 10.66 11.62 -4.44
N LEU A 82 10.38 12.92 -4.34
CA LEU A 82 10.43 13.86 -5.46
C LEU A 82 11.84 13.93 -6.06
N HIS A 83 12.88 13.98 -5.23
CA HIS A 83 14.26 13.93 -5.71
C HIS A 83 14.52 12.63 -6.49
N ALA A 84 14.16 11.47 -5.92
CA ALA A 84 14.36 10.18 -6.57
C ALA A 84 13.58 10.06 -7.90
N LEU A 85 12.39 10.64 -7.99
CA LEU A 85 11.59 10.66 -9.22
C LEU A 85 12.15 11.63 -10.27
N SER A 86 12.91 12.65 -9.88
CA SER A 86 13.55 13.61 -10.79
C SER A 86 14.83 13.06 -11.44
N GLU A 87 15.41 12.01 -10.85
CA GLU A 87 16.60 11.36 -11.38
C GLU A 87 16.27 10.49 -12.61
N LYS A 88 17.26 10.30 -13.50
CA LYS A 88 17.14 9.33 -14.58
C LYS A 88 16.90 7.95 -13.95
N PRO A 89 15.84 7.21 -14.34
CA PRO A 89 15.53 5.93 -13.73
C PRO A 89 16.74 5.00 -13.85
N ARG A 90 17.13 4.40 -12.72
CA ARG A 90 18.21 3.43 -12.68
C ARG A 90 17.86 2.29 -13.62
N THR A 91 18.65 2.10 -14.67
CA THR A 91 18.44 1.03 -15.63
C THR A 91 18.69 -0.30 -14.91
N LEU A 92 17.62 -1.05 -14.63
CA LEU A 92 17.73 -2.42 -14.09
C LEU A 92 18.35 -3.41 -15.10
N TYR A 93 18.49 -2.96 -16.35
CA TYR A 93 19.18 -3.64 -17.43
C TYR A 93 20.41 -2.83 -17.84
N PRO A 94 21.61 -3.42 -17.87
CA PRO A 94 22.80 -2.74 -18.37
C PRO A 94 22.56 -2.17 -19.76
N ASP A 95 23.07 -0.96 -20.03
CA ASP A 95 23.01 -0.31 -21.34
C ASP A 95 23.64 -1.18 -22.45
N GLU A 96 24.51 -2.13 -22.08
CA GLU A 96 25.12 -3.13 -22.96
C GLU A 96 24.10 -4.05 -23.65
N ILE A 97 22.96 -4.34 -23.00
CA ILE A 97 21.88 -5.15 -23.59
C ILE A 97 21.05 -4.30 -24.59
N ARG A 98 21.06 -2.97 -24.44
CA ARG A 98 20.31 -2.03 -25.29
C ARG A 98 21.02 -1.62 -26.57
N LYS A 99 22.31 -1.95 -26.75
CA LYS A 99 22.97 -1.70 -28.03
C LYS A 99 22.25 -2.54 -29.10
N PRO A 100 21.67 -1.94 -30.15
CA PRO A 100 21.28 -2.70 -31.31
C PRO A 100 22.53 -3.46 -31.76
N LYS A 101 22.46 -4.79 -31.89
CA LYS A 101 23.50 -5.49 -32.62
C LYS A 101 23.47 -4.89 -34.02
N GLU A 102 24.46 -4.07 -34.37
CA GLU A 102 24.70 -3.69 -35.75
C GLU A 102 24.99 -4.97 -36.51
N ASN A 103 23.95 -5.57 -37.06
CA ASN A 103 24.08 -6.63 -38.04
C ASN A 103 24.33 -5.92 -39.37
N PRO A 104 25.52 -6.05 -39.99
CA PRO A 104 25.76 -5.53 -41.32
C PRO A 104 24.90 -6.34 -42.29
N GLY A 105 23.68 -5.86 -42.55
CA GLY A 105 22.72 -6.49 -43.45
C GLY A 105 21.23 -6.32 -43.13
N GLN A 106 20.83 -5.80 -41.96
CA GLN A 106 19.41 -5.67 -41.64
C GLN A 106 18.79 -4.38 -42.22
N HIS A 107 18.06 -4.58 -43.31
CA HIS A 107 17.18 -3.60 -43.93
C HIS A 107 16.17 -3.09 -42.88
N GLY A 108 16.05 -1.77 -42.76
CA GLY A 108 15.38 -1.09 -41.66
C GLY A 108 13.96 -1.58 -41.37
N CYS A 109 13.75 -2.09 -40.16
CA CYS A 109 12.42 -2.17 -39.57
C CYS A 109 11.98 -0.75 -39.21
N LYS A 110 11.05 -0.19 -39.97
CA LYS A 110 10.47 1.12 -39.69
C LYS A 110 9.61 0.98 -38.42
N THR A 111 10.11 1.50 -37.31
CA THR A 111 9.30 1.69 -36.10
C THR A 111 8.17 2.67 -36.43
N THR A 112 6.96 2.15 -36.60
CA THR A 112 5.76 2.99 -36.57
C THR A 112 5.47 3.26 -35.10
N VAL A 113 5.64 4.49 -34.67
CA VAL A 113 5.19 4.94 -33.34
C VAL A 113 3.67 4.92 -33.39
N ILE A 114 3.06 3.93 -32.74
CA ILE A 114 1.62 3.94 -32.49
C ILE A 114 1.40 5.01 -31.41
N PRO A 115 0.64 6.09 -31.68
CA PRO A 115 0.34 7.07 -30.64
C PRO A 115 -0.47 6.38 -29.53
N LEU A 116 -0.04 6.57 -28.28
CA LEU A 116 -0.81 6.15 -27.11
C LEU A 116 -2.19 6.84 -27.17
N PRO A 117 -3.29 6.10 -26.93
CA PRO A 117 -4.61 6.72 -26.85
C PRO A 117 -4.63 7.73 -25.68
N PRO A 118 -5.40 8.81 -25.79
CA PRO A 118 -5.56 9.76 -24.70
C PRO A 118 -6.16 9.07 -23.47
N LEU A 119 -5.73 9.50 -22.27
CA LEU A 119 -6.06 8.91 -20.96
C LEU A 119 -7.57 8.83 -20.64
N THR A 120 -8.45 9.34 -21.50
CA THR A 120 -9.90 9.32 -21.33
C THR A 120 -10.54 7.95 -21.63
N GLU A 121 -9.82 6.99 -22.23
CA GLU A 121 -10.37 5.67 -22.58
C GLU A 121 -10.03 4.54 -21.58
N ILE A 122 -9.38 4.84 -20.45
CA ILE A 122 -8.96 3.81 -19.47
C ILE A 122 -10.01 3.59 -18.36
N VAL A 123 -11.07 4.39 -18.29
CA VAL A 123 -12.20 4.21 -17.35
C VAL A 123 -13.46 3.74 -18.07
N SER A 124 -13.46 2.46 -18.44
CA SER A 124 -14.69 1.70 -18.68
C SER A 124 -14.43 0.21 -18.52
N GLU A 125 -14.42 -0.24 -17.27
CA GLU A 125 -15.18 -1.40 -16.73
C GLU A 125 -14.94 -1.53 -15.22
#